data_AF-A0A2H9PMZ5-F1
#
_entry.id   AF-A0A2H9PMZ5-F1
#
_cell.length_a   1.000
_cell.length_b   1.000
_cell.length_c   1.000
_cell.angle_alpha   90.00
_cell.angle_beta   90.00
_cell.angle_gamma   90.00
#
_symmetry.space_group_name_H-M   'P 1'
#
loop_
_entity.id
_entity.type
_entity.pdbx_description
1 polymer ?
#
loop_
_entity_poly.entity_id
_entity_poly.type
_entity_poly.pdbx_seq_one_letter_code
_entity_poly.pdbx_strand_id
1 'polypeptide(L)'
;MRLSKSRSAQMEMIGLVIIVILISLGMLFAAQFALKENPQKKIFTRKGLSYSTMSALMKTTVYEPGCEGDFKSSLNPQIGKDLLEDCARNKGFIQDNGFSLYRCRNQHTCIFLREFISEMLNETLGGWNKNYEFTSELIQAESDVPQPLFEKIVGSHGGCYKKERDSSGLFPIHTESGLVQSQLLLCD
;
A
#
# COMPACT_ATOMS: atom_id res chain seq x y z
N MET A 1 12.01 70.61 -44.85
CA MET A 1 11.70 69.75 -43.68
C MET A 1 11.09 68.44 -44.21
N ARG A 2 11.78 67.31 -44.01
CA ARG A 2 11.41 65.99 -44.55
C ARG A 2 10.47 65.23 -43.60
N LEU A 3 9.59 64.44 -44.22
CA LEU A 3 8.40 63.79 -43.70
C LEU A 3 8.56 62.93 -42.42
N SER A 4 7.70 63.20 -41.44
CA SER A 4 7.30 62.25 -40.38
C SER A 4 6.32 61.23 -40.96
N LYS A 5 6.84 60.12 -41.51
CA LYS A 5 6.03 59.01 -42.05
C LYS A 5 6.54 57.63 -41.59
N SER A 6 7.06 57.51 -40.35
CA SER A 6 7.55 56.22 -39.80
C SER A 6 6.79 55.70 -38.57
N ARG A 7 5.83 56.46 -37.99
CA ARG A 7 5.14 56.04 -36.76
C ARG A 7 4.08 54.96 -36.96
N SER A 8 3.47 54.87 -38.15
CA SER A 8 2.42 53.88 -38.43
C SER A 8 2.96 52.46 -38.58
N ALA A 9 4.10 52.29 -39.28
CA ALA A 9 4.74 50.99 -39.47
C ALA A 9 5.30 50.42 -38.15
N GLN A 10 5.69 51.28 -37.21
CA GLN A 10 6.17 50.88 -35.89
C GLN A 10 5.04 50.35 -34.99
N MET A 11 3.81 50.87 -35.09
CA MET A 11 2.67 50.34 -34.35
C MET A 11 2.25 48.95 -34.83
N GLU A 12 2.34 48.69 -36.13
CA GLU A 12 2.00 47.39 -36.72
C GLU A 12 2.99 46.29 -36.28
N MET A 13 4.30 46.61 -36.24
CA MET A 13 5.32 45.68 -35.74
C MET A 13 5.19 45.39 -34.24
N ILE A 14 4.81 46.38 -33.42
CA ILE A 14 4.58 46.16 -31.98
C ILE A 14 3.41 45.20 -31.75
N GLY A 15 2.32 45.34 -32.51
CA GLY A 15 1.18 44.42 -32.42
C GLY A 15 1.57 42.98 -32.75
N LEU A 16 2.37 42.78 -33.80
CA LEU A 16 2.83 41.45 -34.21
C LEU A 16 3.70 40.80 -33.12
N VAL A 17 4.62 41.55 -32.51
CA VAL A 17 5.49 41.05 -31.44
C VAL A 17 4.69 40.60 -30.21
N ILE A 18 3.65 41.36 -29.81
CA ILE A 18 2.80 41.00 -28.67
C ILE A 18 2.05 39.70 -28.93
N ILE A 19 1.52 39.50 -30.14
CA ILE A 19 0.81 38.27 -30.52
C ILE A 19 1.75 37.06 -30.44
N VAL A 20 2.99 37.20 -30.93
CA VAL A 20 3.99 36.11 -30.86
C VAL A 20 4.32 35.75 -29.41
N ILE A 21 4.45 36.74 -28.52
CA ILE A 21 4.68 36.51 -27.09
C ILE A 21 3.50 35.80 -26.44
N LEU A 22 2.26 36.21 -26.74
CA LEU A 22 1.07 35.58 -26.18
C LEU A 22 0.90 34.13 -26.67
N ILE A 23 1.17 33.86 -27.94
CA ILE A 23 1.12 32.50 -28.50
C ILE A 23 2.20 31.60 -27.86
N SER A 24 3.42 32.10 -27.73
CA SER A 24 4.51 31.33 -27.12
C SER A 24 4.27 31.04 -25.64
N LEU A 25 3.74 32.00 -24.87
CA LEU A 25 3.29 31.74 -23.50
C LEU A 25 2.14 30.73 -23.44
N GLY A 26 1.16 30.82 -24.34
CA GLY A 26 0.07 29.85 -24.44
C GLY A 26 0.58 28.42 -24.70
N MET A 27 1.55 28.25 -25.60
CA MET A 27 2.18 26.95 -25.87
C MET A 27 2.97 26.43 -24.66
N LEU A 28 3.68 27.30 -23.93
CA LEU A 28 4.40 26.91 -22.71
C LEU A 28 3.46 26.43 -21.61
N PHE A 29 2.32 27.10 -21.42
CA PHE A 29 1.30 26.64 -20.47
C PHE A 29 0.70 25.31 -20.91
N ALA A 30 0.34 25.15 -22.19
CA ALA A 30 -0.17 23.89 -22.73
C ALA A 30 0.83 22.74 -22.55
N ALA A 31 2.12 22.97 -22.81
CA ALA A 31 3.18 21.99 -22.60
C ALA A 31 3.36 21.64 -21.11
N GLN A 32 3.33 22.63 -20.21
CA GLN A 32 3.36 22.40 -18.77
C GLN A 32 2.19 21.57 -18.28
N PHE A 33 0.97 21.83 -18.76
CA PHE A 33 -0.21 21.05 -18.40
C PHE A 33 -0.15 19.63 -18.96
N ALA A 34 0.26 19.45 -20.21
CA ALA A 34 0.45 18.12 -20.81
C ALA A 34 1.51 17.29 -20.05
N LEU A 35 2.56 17.93 -19.54
CA LEU A 35 3.58 17.26 -18.72
C LEU A 35 3.10 16.97 -17.28
N LYS A 36 2.20 17.79 -16.73
CA LYS A 36 1.65 17.66 -15.37
C LYS A 36 0.47 16.69 -15.24
N GLU A 37 -0.04 16.08 -16.30
CA GLU A 37 -1.20 15.18 -16.27
C GLU A 37 -1.01 13.81 -15.57
N ASN A 38 0.13 13.54 -14.92
CA ASN A 38 0.39 12.21 -14.32
C ASN A 38 0.20 12.02 -12.79
N PRO A 39 -0.41 12.92 -11.97
CA PRO A 39 -0.68 12.59 -10.56
C PRO A 39 -1.80 11.56 -10.43
N GLN A 40 -2.85 11.64 -11.28
CA GLN A 40 -3.96 10.69 -11.23
C GLN A 40 -3.51 9.26 -11.58
N LYS A 41 -2.65 9.09 -12.59
CA LYS A 41 -2.09 7.77 -12.93
C LYS A 41 -1.29 7.17 -11.77
N LYS A 42 -0.53 7.97 -11.02
CA LYS A 42 0.23 7.50 -9.85
C LYS A 42 -0.68 7.05 -8.69
N ILE A 43 -1.78 7.76 -8.44
CA ILE A 43 -2.74 7.41 -7.37
C ILE A 43 -3.50 6.12 -7.75
N PHE A 44 -3.96 5.98 -8.99
CA PHE A 44 -4.63 4.76 -9.45
C PHE A 44 -3.71 3.54 -9.44
N THR A 45 -2.43 3.71 -9.80
CA THR A 45 -1.48 2.59 -9.77
C THR A 45 -1.07 2.23 -8.35
N ARG A 46 -0.89 3.19 -7.42
CA ARG A 46 -0.51 2.91 -6.03
C ARG A 46 -1.67 2.28 -5.24
N LYS A 47 -2.88 2.80 -5.38
CA LYS A 47 -4.08 2.18 -4.78
C LYS A 47 -4.32 0.79 -5.38
N GLY A 48 -4.22 0.65 -6.71
CA GLY A 48 -4.34 -0.64 -7.40
C GLY A 48 -3.31 -1.65 -6.91
N LEU A 49 -2.05 -1.24 -6.78
CA LEU A 49 -0.96 -2.07 -6.26
C LEU A 49 -1.23 -2.52 -4.83
N SER A 50 -1.56 -1.59 -3.92
CA SER A 50 -1.86 -1.93 -2.53
C SER A 50 -3.01 -2.93 -2.41
N TYR A 51 -4.08 -2.75 -3.19
CA TYR A 51 -5.23 -3.67 -3.19
C TYR A 51 -4.86 -5.04 -3.78
N SER A 52 -4.14 -5.08 -4.90
CA SER A 52 -3.75 -6.34 -5.53
C SER A 52 -2.76 -7.13 -4.67
N THR A 53 -1.79 -6.45 -4.05
CA THR A 53 -0.82 -7.09 -3.15
C THR A 53 -1.53 -7.63 -1.92
N MET A 54 -2.45 -6.85 -1.33
CA MET A 54 -3.22 -7.31 -0.18
C MET A 54 -4.15 -8.48 -0.51
N SER A 55 -4.84 -8.43 -1.65
CA SER A 55 -5.69 -9.53 -2.10
C SER A 55 -4.87 -10.78 -2.43
N ALA A 56 -3.65 -10.64 -2.95
CA ALA A 56 -2.75 -11.76 -3.20
C ALA A 56 -2.30 -12.35 -1.86
N LEU A 57 -1.81 -11.51 -0.95
CA LEU A 57 -1.37 -11.90 0.40
C LEU A 57 -2.43 -12.70 1.14
N MET A 58 -3.67 -12.21 1.20
CA MET A 58 -4.77 -12.91 1.88
C MET A 58 -5.09 -14.27 1.26
N LYS A 59 -4.81 -14.45 -0.04
CA LYS A 59 -5.07 -15.69 -0.77
C LYS A 59 -3.87 -16.63 -0.82
N THR A 60 -2.67 -16.16 -0.46
CA THR A 60 -1.44 -16.95 -0.46
C THR A 60 -1.58 -18.15 0.46
N THR A 61 -1.23 -19.32 -0.07
CA THR A 61 -1.11 -20.57 0.67
C THR A 61 0.35 -20.77 1.07
N VAL A 62 0.58 -21.18 2.30
CA VAL A 62 1.92 -21.42 2.84
C VAL A 62 2.30 -22.88 2.60
N TYR A 63 3.42 -23.09 1.90
CA TYR A 63 3.97 -24.41 1.56
C TYR A 63 5.25 -24.66 2.38
N GLU A 64 5.16 -24.58 3.71
CA GLU A 64 6.31 -24.74 4.60
C GLU A 64 6.27 -26.11 5.30
N PRO A 65 7.38 -26.86 5.35
CA PRO A 65 7.43 -28.12 6.08
C PRO A 65 7.18 -27.86 7.58
N GLY A 66 6.25 -28.61 8.17
CA GLY A 66 5.83 -28.43 9.56
C GLY A 66 4.74 -27.37 9.76
N CYS A 67 4.22 -26.75 8.69
CA CYS A 67 3.04 -25.88 8.73
C CYS A 67 1.74 -26.67 8.53
N GLU A 68 1.71 -27.92 8.98
CA GLU A 68 0.55 -28.80 8.94
C GLU A 68 -0.22 -28.59 10.25
N GLY A 69 -1.51 -28.29 10.16
CA GLY A 69 -2.30 -28.05 11.37
C GLY A 69 -2.39 -29.34 12.20
N ASP A 70 -2.18 -29.25 13.51
CA ASP A 70 -2.12 -30.41 14.43
C ASP A 70 -3.37 -31.34 14.32
N PHE A 71 -4.48 -30.82 13.80
CA PHE A 71 -5.76 -31.53 13.65
C PHE A 71 -6.49 -31.31 12.31
N LYS A 72 -5.89 -30.65 11.31
CA LYS A 72 -6.58 -30.30 10.03
C LYS A 72 -5.86 -30.85 8.80
N SER A 73 -6.63 -31.49 7.91
CA SER A 73 -6.22 -32.06 6.62
C SER A 73 -5.74 -31.06 5.56
N SER A 74 -5.63 -29.77 5.87
CA SER A 74 -5.16 -28.78 4.91
C SER A 74 -3.64 -28.77 4.97
N LEU A 75 -3.02 -29.49 4.03
CA LEU A 75 -1.56 -29.61 3.90
C LEU A 75 -0.89 -28.23 3.74
N ASN A 76 -1.63 -27.23 3.27
CA ASN A 76 -1.14 -25.88 2.97
C ASN A 76 -2.17 -24.84 3.46
N PRO A 77 -1.98 -24.24 4.64
CA PRO A 77 -2.93 -23.25 5.17
C PRO A 77 -2.86 -21.93 4.39
N GLN A 78 -4.00 -21.26 4.25
CA GLN A 78 -4.10 -19.95 3.64
C GLN A 78 -3.91 -18.84 4.68
N ILE A 79 -3.18 -17.77 4.33
CA ILE A 79 -2.90 -16.65 5.25
C ILE A 79 -4.19 -16.02 5.78
N GLY A 80 -5.08 -15.61 4.88
CA GLY A 80 -6.32 -14.91 5.23
C GLY A 80 -7.27 -15.76 6.07
N LYS A 81 -7.53 -16.98 5.61
CA LYS A 81 -8.56 -17.83 6.21
C LYS A 81 -8.05 -18.62 7.41
N ASP A 82 -6.93 -19.33 7.28
CA ASP A 82 -6.53 -20.31 8.28
C ASP A 82 -5.56 -19.71 9.30
N LEU A 83 -4.52 -19.03 8.85
CA LEU A 83 -3.44 -18.56 9.72
C LEU A 83 -3.83 -17.31 10.52
N LEU A 84 -4.46 -16.32 9.88
CA LEU A 84 -4.92 -15.11 10.59
C LEU A 84 -6.04 -15.43 11.59
N GLU A 85 -6.90 -16.39 11.27
CA GLU A 85 -7.93 -16.88 12.19
C GLU A 85 -7.30 -17.58 13.40
N ASP A 86 -6.33 -18.47 13.19
CA ASP A 86 -5.63 -19.16 14.27
C ASP A 86 -4.83 -18.19 15.16
N CYS A 87 -4.17 -17.20 14.54
CA CYS A 87 -3.49 -16.13 15.25
C CYS A 87 -4.47 -15.28 16.08
N ALA A 88 -5.63 -14.92 15.53
CA ALA A 88 -6.65 -14.16 16.25
C ALA A 88 -7.21 -14.94 17.45
N ARG A 89 -7.46 -16.25 17.27
CA ARG A 89 -7.98 -17.13 18.30
C ARG A 89 -7.01 -17.32 19.46
N ASN A 90 -5.72 -17.43 19.14
CA ASN A 90 -4.68 -17.76 20.13
C ASN A 90 -3.81 -16.57 20.54
N LYS A 91 -4.23 -15.34 20.24
CA LYS A 91 -3.48 -14.11 20.56
C LYS A 91 -3.10 -13.99 22.04
N GLY A 92 -3.95 -14.46 22.95
CA GLY A 92 -3.65 -14.45 24.40
C GLY A 92 -2.49 -15.36 24.82
N PHE A 93 -2.06 -16.27 23.94
CA PHE A 93 -1.03 -17.27 24.20
C PHE A 93 0.26 -17.02 23.41
N ILE A 94 0.52 -15.79 22.95
CA ILE A 94 1.78 -15.43 22.25
C ILE A 94 2.95 -15.52 23.24
N GLN A 95 3.48 -16.72 23.42
CA GLN A 95 4.74 -17.06 24.06
C GLN A 95 5.41 -18.12 23.18
N ASP A 96 6.72 -18.32 23.31
CA ASP A 96 7.49 -19.27 22.47
C ASP A 96 6.95 -20.72 22.50
N ASN A 97 6.10 -21.06 23.48
CA ASN A 97 5.42 -22.35 23.61
C ASN A 97 3.87 -22.27 23.61
N GLY A 98 3.31 -21.15 23.14
CA GLY A 98 1.87 -20.93 23.03
C GLY A 98 1.16 -22.01 22.22
N PHE A 99 -0.10 -22.29 22.56
CA PHE A 99 -0.92 -23.17 21.73
C PHE A 99 -1.33 -22.41 20.46
N SER A 100 -1.05 -22.98 19.30
CA SER A 100 -1.59 -22.56 18.00
C SER A 100 -1.86 -23.80 17.17
N LEU A 101 -2.94 -23.80 16.38
CA LEU A 101 -3.29 -24.94 15.55
C LEU A 101 -2.23 -25.17 14.46
N TYR A 102 -1.67 -24.09 13.91
CA TYR A 102 -0.62 -24.14 12.90
C TYR A 102 0.73 -23.73 13.50
N ARG A 103 1.72 -24.63 13.45
CA ARG A 103 3.06 -24.42 14.02
C ARG A 103 4.16 -24.40 12.97
N CYS A 104 4.03 -23.47 12.04
CA CYS A 104 4.99 -23.30 10.94
C CYS A 104 6.36 -22.89 11.52
N ARG A 105 7.44 -23.59 11.11
CA ARG A 105 8.81 -23.39 11.63
C ARG A 105 8.93 -23.52 13.17
N ASN A 106 8.07 -24.33 13.80
CA ASN A 106 7.99 -24.50 15.27
C ASN A 106 7.68 -23.20 16.04
N GLN A 107 7.04 -22.22 15.40
CA GLN A 107 6.67 -20.95 16.02
C GLN A 107 5.14 -20.83 16.16
N HIS A 108 4.71 -19.97 17.08
CA HIS A 108 3.32 -19.54 17.17
C HIS A 108 2.89 -18.82 15.88
N THR A 109 1.67 -19.07 15.40
CA THR A 109 1.20 -18.60 14.09
C THR A 109 1.30 -17.10 13.90
N CYS A 110 1.05 -16.28 14.94
CA CYS A 110 1.21 -14.82 14.84
C CYS A 110 2.66 -14.38 14.61
N ILE A 111 3.63 -15.07 15.22
CA ILE A 111 5.06 -14.77 15.07
C ILE A 111 5.49 -15.15 13.66
N PHE A 112 5.17 -16.37 13.26
CA PHE A 112 5.43 -16.86 11.91
C PHE A 112 4.80 -15.95 10.84
N LEU A 113 3.52 -15.58 10.99
CA LEU A 113 2.84 -14.71 10.03
C LEU A 113 3.50 -13.35 9.91
N ARG A 114 3.92 -12.75 11.03
CA ARG A 114 4.62 -11.47 11.00
C ARG A 114 5.90 -11.58 10.18
N GLU A 115 6.71 -12.60 10.44
CA GLU A 115 7.98 -12.84 9.73
C GLU A 115 7.74 -13.13 8.25
N PHE A 116 6.82 -14.04 7.94
CA PHE A 116 6.51 -14.47 6.58
C PHE A 116 5.91 -13.34 5.72
N ILE A 117 4.99 -12.55 6.29
CA ILE A 117 4.44 -11.38 5.60
C ILE A 117 5.54 -10.33 5.39
N SER A 118 6.40 -10.11 6.38
CA SER A 118 7.52 -9.17 6.25
C SER A 118 8.50 -9.59 5.16
N GLU A 119 8.85 -10.87 5.06
CA GLU A 119 9.69 -11.43 4.01
C GLU A 119 9.06 -11.22 2.63
N MET A 120 7.80 -11.64 2.48
CA MET A 120 7.07 -11.53 1.21
C MET A 120 6.89 -10.08 0.73
N LEU A 121 6.55 -9.16 1.64
CA LEU A 121 6.41 -7.74 1.30
C LEU A 121 7.78 -7.11 0.99
N ASN A 122 8.86 -7.54 1.64
CA ASN A 122 10.19 -7.03 1.35
C ASN A 122 10.71 -7.54 -0.01
N GLU A 123 10.48 -8.81 -0.35
CA GLU A 123 10.83 -9.35 -1.67
C GLU A 123 10.04 -8.69 -2.82
N THR A 124 8.79 -8.32 -2.56
CA THR A 124 7.91 -7.71 -3.56
C THR A 124 8.03 -6.18 -3.58
N LEU A 125 7.43 -5.50 -2.60
CA LEU A 125 7.37 -4.04 -2.53
C LEU A 125 8.73 -3.44 -2.16
N GLY A 126 9.50 -4.11 -1.30
CA GLY A 126 10.88 -3.72 -0.99
C GLY A 126 11.79 -3.83 -2.21
N GLY A 127 11.67 -4.91 -2.99
CA GLY A 127 12.35 -5.08 -4.27
C GLY A 127 11.98 -3.99 -5.31
N TRP A 128 10.79 -3.42 -5.20
CA TRP A 128 10.34 -2.29 -6.03
C TRP A 128 10.66 -0.92 -5.43
N ASN A 129 11.43 -0.88 -4.34
CA ASN A 129 11.82 0.33 -3.61
C ASN A 129 10.60 1.17 -3.18
N LYS A 130 9.55 0.51 -2.69
CA LYS A 130 8.34 1.15 -2.16
C LYS A 130 8.34 1.16 -0.63
N ASN A 131 7.96 2.29 -0.06
CA ASN A 131 7.70 2.41 1.36
C ASN A 131 6.31 1.86 1.66
N TYR A 132 6.19 1.00 2.67
CA TYR A 132 4.94 0.34 3.00
C TYR A 132 4.77 0.16 4.50
N GLU A 133 3.51 0.08 4.92
CA GLU A 133 3.12 -0.29 6.27
C GLU A 133 1.97 -1.28 6.22
N PHE A 134 2.12 -2.42 6.88
CA PHE A 134 1.07 -3.41 7.02
C PHE A 134 0.63 -3.49 8.48
N THR A 135 -0.68 -3.40 8.69
CA THR A 135 -1.34 -3.51 9.99
C THR A 135 -2.41 -4.57 9.94
N SER A 136 -2.53 -5.35 11.02
CA SER A 136 -3.61 -6.31 11.21
C SER A 136 -4.11 -6.20 12.64
N GLU A 137 -5.41 -5.95 12.80
CA GLU A 137 -6.05 -5.63 14.06
C GLU A 137 -7.23 -6.56 14.30
N LEU A 138 -7.44 -6.95 15.56
CA LEU A 138 -8.59 -7.71 16.01
C LEU A 138 -9.56 -6.77 16.72
N ILE A 139 -10.80 -6.77 16.25
CA ILE A 139 -11.93 -6.06 16.86
C ILE A 139 -12.84 -7.11 17.49
N GLN A 140 -12.93 -7.10 18.82
CA GLN A 140 -13.77 -8.01 19.58
C GLN A 140 -15.09 -7.32 19.93
N ALA A 141 -16.19 -8.06 19.99
CA ALA A 141 -17.50 -7.50 20.32
C ALA A 141 -17.56 -6.85 21.72
N GLU A 142 -16.66 -7.27 22.62
CA GLU A 142 -16.59 -6.82 24.01
C GLU A 142 -15.68 -5.61 24.22
N SER A 143 -14.89 -5.22 23.21
CA SER A 143 -13.90 -4.15 23.29
C SER A 143 -13.97 -3.25 22.06
N ASP A 144 -14.36 -1.98 22.25
CA ASP A 144 -14.40 -0.97 21.20
C ASP A 144 -13.01 -0.54 20.69
N VAL A 145 -11.94 -0.97 21.37
CA VAL A 145 -10.56 -0.65 20.98
C VAL A 145 -9.99 -1.77 20.10
N PRO A 146 -9.65 -1.50 18.82
CA PRO A 146 -8.94 -2.45 17.98
C PRO A 146 -7.59 -2.79 18.59
N GLN A 147 -7.26 -4.09 18.65
CA GLN A 147 -5.98 -4.53 19.19
C GLN A 147 -5.12 -5.15 18.08
N PRO A 148 -3.86 -4.72 17.90
CA PRO A 148 -2.99 -5.27 16.86
C PRO A 148 -2.74 -6.76 17.09
N LEU A 149 -2.88 -7.59 16.06
CA LEU A 149 -2.57 -9.03 16.12
C LEU A 149 -1.08 -9.27 16.33
N PHE A 150 -0.26 -8.44 15.71
CA PHE A 150 1.19 -8.41 15.83
C PHE A 150 1.71 -6.99 15.54
N GLU A 151 2.99 -6.75 15.80
CA GLU A 151 3.63 -5.46 15.55
C GLU A 151 3.48 -5.04 14.08
N LYS A 152 3.28 -3.74 13.85
CA LYS A 152 3.19 -3.18 12.51
C LYS A 152 4.44 -3.53 11.70
N ILE A 153 4.22 -4.08 10.51
CA ILE A 153 5.31 -4.41 9.58
C ILE A 153 5.60 -3.18 8.74
N VAL A 154 6.87 -2.81 8.65
CA VAL A 154 7.34 -1.60 7.96
C VAL A 154 8.42 -1.99 6.97
N GLY A 155 8.40 -1.38 5.78
CA GLY A 155 9.43 -1.61 4.78
C GLY A 155 10.85 -1.24 5.27
N SER A 156 11.85 -1.88 4.66
CA SER A 156 13.28 -1.64 4.93
C SER A 156 13.72 -0.19 4.72
N HIS A 157 13.01 0.55 3.86
CA HIS A 157 13.25 1.96 3.55
C HIS A 157 12.49 2.93 4.48
N GLY A 158 11.72 2.40 5.43
CA GLY A 158 10.93 3.15 6.40
C GLY A 158 9.42 3.04 6.19
N GLY A 159 8.69 3.72 7.08
CA GLY A 159 7.23 3.74 7.09
C GLY A 159 6.65 4.98 6.41
N CYS A 160 5.32 5.00 6.34
CA CYS A 160 4.54 6.09 5.76
C CYS A 160 4.34 7.23 6.77
N TYR A 161 5.43 7.94 7.09
CA TYR A 161 5.39 9.12 7.95
C TYR A 161 5.08 10.40 7.15
N LYS A 162 3.91 11.01 7.38
CA LYS A 162 3.50 12.33 6.84
C LYS A 162 3.49 12.48 5.30
N LYS A 163 3.66 11.41 4.55
CA LYS A 163 3.62 11.43 3.07
C LYS A 163 2.22 11.16 2.53
N GLU A 164 1.99 11.53 1.27
CA GLU A 164 0.83 11.03 0.52
C GLU A 164 0.84 9.50 0.54
N ARG A 165 -0.23 8.92 1.06
CA ARG A 165 -0.38 7.48 1.25
C ARG A 165 -1.64 7.00 0.56
N ASP A 166 -1.55 5.86 -0.09
CA ASP A 166 -2.71 5.12 -0.57
C ASP A 166 -2.88 3.84 0.24
N SER A 167 -4.13 3.46 0.43
CA SER A 167 -4.50 2.28 1.20
C SER A 167 -5.10 1.22 0.28
N SER A 168 -4.83 -0.04 0.60
CA SER A 168 -5.54 -1.18 0.04
C SER A 168 -7.05 -1.14 0.33
N GLY A 169 -7.51 -0.29 1.25
CA GLY A 169 -8.78 -0.46 1.92
C GLY A 169 -8.67 -1.49 3.03
N LEU A 170 -9.78 -1.74 3.72
CA LEU A 170 -9.87 -2.74 4.78
C LEU A 170 -10.18 -4.11 4.18
N PHE A 171 -9.44 -5.13 4.62
CA PHE A 171 -9.69 -6.53 4.31
C PHE A 171 -10.22 -7.22 5.57
N PRO A 172 -11.56 -7.24 5.78
CA PRO A 172 -12.17 -7.88 6.92
C PRO A 172 -12.22 -9.40 6.77
N ILE A 173 -11.91 -10.10 7.85
CA ILE A 173 -12.09 -11.55 8.00
C ILE A 173 -12.91 -11.78 9.27
N HIS A 174 -14.04 -12.48 9.10
CA HIS A 174 -14.86 -12.90 10.23
C HIS A 174 -14.27 -14.16 10.84
N THR A 175 -13.93 -14.11 12.12
CA THR A 175 -13.37 -15.23 12.88
C THR A 175 -14.26 -15.53 14.08
N GLU A 176 -14.12 -16.70 14.69
CA GLU A 176 -14.81 -17.04 15.94
C GLU A 176 -14.44 -16.08 17.09
N SER A 177 -13.28 -15.43 17.02
CA SER A 177 -12.77 -14.53 18.05
C SER A 177 -13.03 -13.04 17.78
N GLY A 178 -13.73 -12.72 16.69
CA GLY A 178 -14.07 -11.35 16.31
C GLY A 178 -13.80 -11.02 14.85
N LEU A 179 -13.71 -9.74 14.55
CA LEU A 179 -13.40 -9.24 13.21
C LEU A 179 -11.92 -8.92 13.10
N VAL A 180 -11.19 -9.62 12.25
CA VAL A 180 -9.81 -9.28 11.89
C VAL A 180 -9.85 -8.29 10.74
N GLN A 181 -9.27 -7.12 10.90
CA GLN A 181 -9.12 -6.11 9.86
C GLN A 181 -7.64 -5.97 9.51
N SER A 182 -7.31 -6.22 8.25
CA SER A 182 -5.97 -6.02 7.75
C SER A 182 -5.94 -4.87 6.75
N GLN A 183 -4.87 -4.09 6.76
CA GLN A 183 -4.66 -2.96 5.86
C GLN A 183 -3.19 -2.88 5.43
N LEU A 184 -2.97 -2.58 4.14
CA LEU A 184 -1.67 -2.26 3.58
C LEU A 184 -1.68 -0.80 3.10
N LEU A 185 -0.75 -0.01 3.61
CA LEU A 185 -0.49 1.35 3.19
C LEU A 185 0.76 1.39 2.32
N LEU A 186 0.70 2.10 1.20
CA LEU A 186 1.83 2.38 0.33
C LEU A 186 2.09 3.88 0.26
N CYS A 187 3.37 4.24 0.26
CA CYS A 187 3.84 5.61 0.11
C CYS A 187 5.11 5.64 -0.75
N ASP A 188 5.43 6.81 -1.29
CA ASP A 188 6.65 7.05 -2.05
C ASP A 188 7.74 7.62 -1.15
#